data_AF-A0A377JHN9-F1
#
_entry.id   AF-A0A377JHN9-F1
#
_cell.length_a   1.000
_cell.length_b   1.000
_cell.length_c   1.000
_cell.angle_alpha   90.00
_cell.angle_beta   90.00
_cell.angle_gamma   90.00
#
_symmetry.space_group_name_H-M   'P 1'
#
loop_
_entity.id
_entity.type
_entity.pdbx_description
1 polymer ?
#
loop_
_entity_poly.entity_id
_entity_poly.type
_entity_poly.pdbx_seq_one_letter_code
_entity_poly.pdbx_strand_id
1 'polypeptide(L)'
;MTTLYQNKTITIIGLGKTGLSCVEYLQSQQANIRVIDTRQHPAGADQLPKNVPLHMGSLNQQWLLESDIIVISPGLAVKTPEIQTALSAGVEVIGDIELFCRAATKPIVGLPVLMVKAP
;
A
#
# COMPACT_ATOMS: atom_id res chain seq x y z
N MET A 1 16.58 -17.89 -3.24
CA MET A 1 15.60 -17.21 -4.11
C MET A 1 15.38 -15.84 -3.51
N THR A 2 15.83 -14.77 -4.17
CA THR A 2 15.65 -13.39 -3.71
C THR A 2 14.20 -13.00 -4.02
N THR A 3 13.41 -12.64 -3.01
CA THR A 3 12.05 -12.13 -3.23
C THR A 3 12.14 -10.72 -3.80
N LEU A 4 11.19 -10.32 -4.66
CA LEU A 4 11.18 -9.00 -5.32
C LEU A 4 11.22 -7.83 -4.31
N TYR A 5 10.76 -8.08 -3.09
CA TYR A 5 10.59 -7.08 -2.04
C TYR A 5 11.60 -7.21 -0.89
N GLN A 6 12.57 -8.13 -0.99
CA GLN A 6 13.55 -8.36 0.07
C GLN A 6 14.33 -7.07 0.39
N ASN A 7 14.39 -6.69 1.67
CA ASN A 7 15.07 -5.49 2.16
C ASN A 7 14.57 -4.16 1.58
N LYS A 8 13.48 -4.16 0.81
CA LYS A 8 12.86 -2.94 0.28
C LYS A 8 12.05 -2.26 1.38
N THR A 9 12.11 -0.94 1.43
CA THR A 9 11.26 -0.13 2.31
C THR A 9 9.94 0.13 1.59
N ILE A 10 8.86 -0.42 2.13
CA ILE A 10 7.53 -0.34 1.50
C ILE A 10 6.57 0.37 2.44
N THR A 11 5.98 1.47 1.97
CA THR A 11 4.96 2.20 2.71
C THR A 11 3.58 1.87 2.17
N ILE A 12 2.72 1.35 3.02
CA ILE A 12 1.32 1.06 2.69
C ILE A 12 0.47 2.25 3.14
N ILE A 13 -0.32 2.81 2.24
CA ILE A 13 -1.27 3.88 2.55
C ILE A 13 -2.69 3.32 2.60
N GLY A 14 -3.28 3.42 3.79
CA GLY A 14 -4.58 2.87 4.15
C GLY A 14 -4.44 1.47 4.77
N LEU A 15 -4.68 1.37 6.07
CA LEU A 15 -4.64 0.11 6.81
C LEU A 15 -5.86 -0.75 6.46
N GLY A 16 -7.02 -0.53 7.09
CA GLY A 16 -8.25 -1.28 6.78
C GLY A 16 -8.05 -2.79 6.71
N LYS A 17 -8.93 -3.50 5.98
CA LYS A 17 -8.77 -4.95 5.76
C LYS A 17 -7.70 -5.25 4.71
N THR A 18 -7.71 -4.51 3.60
CA THR A 18 -6.80 -4.74 2.47
C THR A 18 -5.35 -4.43 2.81
N GLY A 19 -5.08 -3.33 3.52
CA GLY A 19 -3.72 -2.96 3.92
C GLY A 19 -3.14 -3.94 4.94
N LEU A 20 -3.94 -4.50 5.85
CA LEU A 20 -3.49 -5.60 6.73
C LEU A 20 -3.01 -6.81 5.91
N SER A 21 -3.78 -7.25 4.91
CA SER A 21 -3.35 -8.35 4.03
C SER A 21 -2.08 -8.01 3.23
N CYS A 22 -1.91 -6.74 2.83
CA CYS A 22 -0.68 -6.28 2.19
C CYS A 22 0.52 -6.33 3.16
N VAL A 23 0.34 -5.93 4.43
CA VAL A 23 1.38 -6.03 5.47
C VAL A 23 1.80 -7.48 5.65
N GLU A 24 0.85 -8.40 5.86
CA GLU A 24 1.14 -9.83 6.07
C GLU A 24 1.90 -10.44 4.89
N TYR A 25 1.45 -10.17 3.66
CA TYR A 25 2.11 -10.64 2.46
C TYR A 25 3.54 -10.11 2.36
N LEU A 26 3.74 -8.79 2.47
CA LEU A 26 5.05 -8.17 2.32
C LEU A 26 6.01 -8.57 3.45
N GLN A 27 5.50 -8.82 4.66
CA GLN A 27 6.31 -9.33 5.77
C GLN A 27 6.85 -10.73 5.44
N SER A 28 6.03 -11.59 4.82
CA SER A 28 6.48 -12.90 4.34
C SER A 28 7.57 -12.80 3.26
N GLN A 29 7.62 -11.67 2.54
CA GLN A 29 8.62 -11.38 1.52
C GLN A 29 9.88 -10.69 2.08
N GLN A 30 10.01 -10.55 3.40
CA GLN A 30 11.13 -9.91 4.09
C GLN A 30 11.33 -8.43 3.71
N ALA A 31 10.24 -7.72 3.45
CA ALA A 31 10.25 -6.27 3.24
C ALA A 31 10.23 -5.50 4.57
N ASN A 32 10.80 -4.30 4.58
CA ASN A 32 10.71 -3.35 5.68
C ASN A 32 9.44 -2.51 5.50
N ILE A 33 8.42 -2.75 6.33
CA ILE A 33 7.08 -2.20 6.08
C ILE A 33 6.78 -1.07 7.05
N ARG A 34 6.10 -0.04 6.53
CA ARG A 34 5.49 1.06 7.30
C ARG A 34 4.07 1.26 6.81
N VAL A 35 3.20 1.76 7.70
CA VAL A 35 1.80 2.02 7.36
C VAL A 35 1.46 3.47 7.66
N ILE A 36 0.77 4.12 6.72
CA ILE A 36 0.20 5.46 6.87
C ILE A 36 -1.32 5.32 6.69
N ASP A 37 -2.11 5.87 7.60
CA ASP A 37 -3.55 6.01 7.41
C ASP A 37 -3.98 7.45 7.73
N THR A 38 -4.76 8.06 6.85
CA THR A 38 -5.22 9.45 7.04
C THR A 38 -6.30 9.56 8.12
N ARG A 39 -6.90 8.44 8.55
CA ARG A 39 -7.85 8.42 9.67
C ARG A 39 -7.11 8.42 11.00
N GLN A 40 -7.69 9.09 12.00
CA GLN A 40 -7.19 9.07 13.37
C GLN A 40 -7.36 7.71 14.05
N HIS A 41 -8.40 6.96 13.66
CA HIS A 41 -8.70 5.62 14.18
C HIS A 41 -8.94 4.64 13.02
N PRO A 42 -7.88 4.15 12.37
CA PRO A 42 -8.03 3.22 11.27
C PRO A 42 -8.49 1.84 11.77
N ALA A 43 -9.46 1.26 11.07
CA ALA A 43 -9.87 -0.11 11.35
C ALA A 43 -8.69 -1.08 11.14
N GLY A 44 -8.47 -1.97 12.11
CA GLY A 44 -7.38 -2.95 12.05
C GLY A 44 -6.07 -2.51 12.72
N ALA A 45 -5.99 -1.31 13.31
CA ALA A 45 -4.81 -0.84 14.03
C ALA A 45 -4.35 -1.84 15.11
N ASP A 46 -5.29 -2.43 15.85
CA ASP A 46 -5.01 -3.40 16.91
C ASP A 46 -4.46 -4.74 16.39
N GLN A 47 -4.66 -5.03 15.10
CA GLN A 47 -4.18 -6.25 14.44
C GLN A 47 -2.81 -6.05 13.79
N LEU A 48 -2.35 -4.79 13.69
CA LEU A 48 -1.06 -4.50 13.08
C LEU A 48 0.08 -5.05 13.97
N PRO A 49 1.05 -5.78 13.41
CA PRO A 49 2.20 -6.25 14.17
C PRO A 49 2.96 -5.09 14.83
N LYS A 50 3.34 -5.25 16.10
CA LYS A 50 3.98 -4.18 16.90
C LYS A 50 5.31 -3.67 16.32
N ASN A 51 5.96 -4.46 15.46
CA ASN A 51 7.19 -4.10 14.77
C ASN A 51 6.97 -3.25 13.51
N VAL A 52 5.72 -3.04 13.08
CA VAL A 52 5.38 -2.24 11.91
C VAL A 52 4.98 -0.84 12.37
N PRO A 53 5.74 0.21 12.01
CA PRO A 53 5.38 1.58 12.32
C PRO A 53 4.06 1.98 11.67
N LEU A 54 3.18 2.63 12.44
CA LEU A 54 1.90 3.16 11.99
C LEU A 54 1.85 4.67 12.24
N HIS A 55 1.66 5.44 11.17
CA HIS A 55 1.38 6.87 11.21
C HIS A 55 -0.10 7.11 10.93
N MET A 56 -0.77 7.92 11.75
CA MET A 56 -2.21 8.15 11.70
C MET A 56 -2.54 9.65 11.54
N GLY A 57 -3.68 9.94 10.92
CA GLY A 57 -4.26 11.28 10.86
C GLY A 57 -3.73 12.20 9.75
N SER A 58 -2.67 11.81 9.03
CA SER A 58 -2.14 12.56 7.89
C SER A 58 -1.26 11.69 7.01
N LEU A 59 -0.83 12.22 5.85
CA LEU A 59 0.26 11.62 5.08
C LEU A 59 1.61 12.09 5.65
N ASN A 60 2.54 11.15 5.80
CA ASN A 60 3.90 11.43 6.26
C ASN A 60 4.84 11.53 5.05
N GLN A 61 5.14 12.76 4.62
CA GLN A 61 5.94 13.01 3.43
C GLN A 61 7.34 12.37 3.49
N GLN A 62 7.98 12.39 4.66
CA GLN A 62 9.30 11.83 4.82
C GLN A 62 9.28 10.31 4.59
N TRP A 63 8.31 9.61 5.16
CA TRP A 63 8.18 8.16 4.94
C TRP A 63 7.91 7.81 3.48
N LEU A 64 7.11 8.62 2.79
CA LEU A 64 6.85 8.42 1.36
C LEU A 64 8.13 8.57 0.53
N LEU A 65 8.96 9.57 0.82
CA LEU A 65 10.23 9.81 0.13
C LEU A 65 11.31 8.78 0.45
N GLU A 66 11.30 8.20 1.65
CA GLU A 66 12.23 7.15 2.08
C GLU A 66 11.83 5.75 1.57
N SER A 67 10.68 5.62 0.90
CA SER A 67 10.18 4.34 0.42
C SER A 67 10.77 3.99 -0.95
N ASP A 68 11.05 2.71 -1.16
CA ASP A 68 11.28 2.17 -2.50
C ASP A 68 9.95 2.03 -3.25
N ILE A 69 8.91 1.58 -2.54
CA ILE A 69 7.59 1.29 -3.10
C ILE A 69 6.51 1.83 -2.15
N ILE A 70 5.49 2.45 -2.72
CA ILE A 70 4.27 2.86 -2.04
C ILE A 70 3.12 1.98 -2.54
N VAL A 71 2.39 1.34 -1.62
CA VAL A 71 1.18 0.58 -1.94
C VAL A 71 -0.03 1.37 -1.50
N ILE A 72 -0.89 1.77 -2.44
CA ILE A 72 -2.09 2.57 -2.17
C ILE A 72 -3.31 1.66 -2.18
N SER A 73 -4.04 1.65 -1.06
CA SER A 73 -5.35 1.00 -0.96
C SER A 73 -6.43 1.78 -1.75
N PRO A 74 -7.39 1.10 -2.40
CA PRO A 74 -8.43 1.74 -3.19
C PRO A 74 -9.28 2.68 -2.33
N GLY A 75 -9.44 3.92 -2.81
CA GLY A 75 -10.22 4.96 -2.12
C GLY A 75 -9.41 6.17 -1.69
N LEU A 76 -8.07 6.13 -1.74
CA LEU A 76 -7.24 7.32 -1.58
C LEU A 76 -6.95 7.98 -2.93
N ALA A 77 -7.05 9.31 -3.00
CA ALA A 77 -6.75 10.04 -4.22
C ALA A 77 -5.23 10.03 -4.48
N VAL A 78 -4.78 9.35 -5.53
CA VAL A 78 -3.37 9.32 -5.99
C VAL A 78 -2.82 10.71 -6.34
N LYS A 79 -3.71 11.71 -6.49
CA LYS A 79 -3.38 13.09 -6.87
C LYS A 79 -3.02 14.00 -5.69
N THR A 80 -2.82 13.48 -4.48
CA THR A 80 -2.35 14.35 -3.39
C THR A 80 -0.93 14.85 -3.66
N PRO A 81 -0.59 16.10 -3.29
CA PRO A 81 0.74 16.67 -3.50
C PRO A 81 1.87 15.79 -2.96
N GLU A 82 1.62 15.10 -1.85
CA GLU A 82 2.58 14.22 -1.19
C GLU A 82 2.98 13.03 -2.06
N ILE A 83 1.99 12.37 -2.67
CA ILE A 83 2.19 11.23 -3.56
C ILE A 83 2.86 11.69 -4.86
N GLN A 84 2.46 12.84 -5.40
CA GLN A 84 3.08 13.41 -6.60
C GLN A 84 4.56 13.75 -6.37
N THR A 85 4.89 14.23 -5.18
CA THR A 85 6.28 14.50 -4.78
C THR A 85 7.08 13.20 -4.69
N ALA A 86 6.53 12.13 -4.13
CA ALA A 86 7.18 10.83 -4.08
C ALA A 86 7.41 10.23 -5.49
N LEU A 87 6.40 10.30 -6.37
CA LEU A 87 6.53 9.91 -7.78
C LEU A 87 7.64 10.69 -8.49
N SER A 88 7.72 12.00 -8.25
CA SER A 88 8.75 12.86 -8.82
C SER A 88 10.15 12.55 -8.28
N ALA A 89 10.25 11.99 -7.07
CA ALA A 89 11.48 11.51 -6.47
C ALA A 89 11.89 10.11 -6.97
N GLY A 90 11.09 9.48 -7.84
CA GLY A 90 11.37 8.15 -8.40
C GLY A 90 10.87 6.98 -7.55
N VAL A 91 10.02 7.24 -6.55
CA VAL A 91 9.39 6.19 -5.74
C VAL A 91 8.33 5.48 -6.58
N GLU A 92 8.35 4.15 -6.61
CA GLU A 92 7.34 3.36 -7.31
C GLU A 92 6.01 3.42 -6.54
N VAL A 93 4.90 3.71 -7.22
CA VAL A 93 3.56 3.71 -6.60
C VAL A 93 2.69 2.68 -7.29
N ILE A 94 2.20 1.71 -6.51
CA ILE A 94 1.34 0.62 -6.99
C ILE A 94 0.04 0.54 -6.18
N GLY A 95 -0.98 -0.08 -6.76
CA GLY A 95 -2.21 -0.44 -6.04
C GLY A 95 -2.12 -1.80 -5.36
N ASP A 96 -3.08 -2.08 -4.48
CA ASP A 96 -3.33 -3.40 -3.89
C ASP A 96 -3.57 -4.49 -4.96
N ILE A 97 -4.33 -4.17 -6.01
CA ILE A 97 -4.61 -5.08 -7.13
C ILE A 97 -3.32 -5.40 -7.89
N GLU A 98 -2.46 -4.40 -8.12
CA GLU A 98 -1.17 -4.60 -8.79
C GLU A 98 -0.24 -5.48 -7.93
N LEU A 99 -0.19 -5.24 -6.62
CA LEU A 99 0.55 -6.09 -5.68
C LEU A 99 0.04 -7.54 -5.74
N PHE A 100 -1.27 -7.74 -5.77
CA PHE A 100 -1.88 -9.07 -5.93
C PHE A 100 -1.54 -9.69 -7.29
N CYS A 101 -1.61 -8.93 -8.38
CA CYS A 101 -1.24 -9.39 -9.72
C CYS A 101 0.21 -9.87 -9.79
N ARG A 102 1.14 -9.16 -9.15
CA ARG A 102 2.56 -9.55 -9.06
C ARG A 102 2.77 -10.80 -8.20
N ALA A 103 1.94 -10.99 -7.16
CA ALA A 103 2.00 -12.16 -6.30
C ALA A 103 1.38 -13.41 -6.96
N ALA A 104 0.40 -13.23 -7.84
CA ALA A 104 -0.32 -14.32 -8.47
C ALA A 104 0.54 -15.02 -9.53
N THR A 105 0.84 -16.29 -9.30
CA THR A 105 1.53 -17.17 -10.25
C THR A 105 0.59 -17.91 -11.20
N LYS A 106 -0.72 -17.65 -11.10
CA LYS A 106 -1.79 -18.29 -11.89
C LYS A 106 -2.58 -17.23 -12.67
N PRO A 107 -3.23 -17.59 -13.80
CA PRO A 107 -3.99 -16.64 -14.60
C PRO A 107 -5.06 -15.93 -13.77
N ILE A 108 -5.05 -14.59 -13.80
CA ILE A 108 -6.08 -13.75 -13.17
C ILE A 108 -7.14 -13.43 -14.21
N VAL A 109 -8.40 -13.68 -13.88
CA VAL A 109 -9.56 -13.20 -14.65
C VAL A 109 -10.12 -11.97 -13.94
N GLY A 110 -9.82 -10.78 -14.47
CA GLY A 110 -10.46 -9.55 -14.02
C GLY A 110 -11.84 -9.40 -14.66
N LEU A 111 -12.90 -9.34 -13.86
CA LEU A 111 -14.22 -8.91 -14.31
C LEU A 111 -14.30 -7.38 -14.16
N PRO A 112 -14.27 -6.59 -15.24
CA PRO A 112 -14.51 -5.16 -15.13
C PRO A 112 -15.95 -4.95 -14.65
N VAL A 113 -16.13 -4.36 -13.47
CA VAL A 113 -17.44 -3.94 -13.01
C VAL A 113 -17.85 -2.76 -13.88
N LEU A 114 -18.71 -3.02 -14.87
CA LEU A 114 -19.28 -2.01 -15.74
C LEU A 114 -20.06 -1.03 -14.85
N MET A 115 -19.58 0.22 -14.74
CA MET A 115 -20.39 1.28 -14.12
C MET A 115 -21.60 1.53 -15.02
N VAL A 116 -22.74 0.96 -14.67
CA VAL A 116 -24.02 1.31 -15.27
C VAL A 116 -24.36 2.71 -14.75
N LYS A 117 -24.25 3.71 -15.63
CA LYS A 117 -24.82 5.02 -15.34
C LYS A 117 -26.34 4.84 -15.25
N ALA A 118 -26.88 4.96 -14.05
CA ALA A 118 -28.32 4.97 -13.84
C ALA A 118 -28.94 6.15 -14.65
N PRO A 119 -30.13 5.96 -15.23
CA PRO A 119 -30.79 6.95 -16.09
C PRO A 119 -31.10 8.26 -15.35
#